data_AF-A0AA38HJ13-F1
#
_entry.id   AF-A0AA38HJ13-F1
#
_cell.length_a   1.000
_cell.length_b   1.000
_cell.length_c   1.000
_cell.angle_alpha   90.00
_cell.angle_beta   90.00
_cell.angle_gamma   90.00
#
_symmetry.space_group_name_H-M   'P 1'
#
loop_
_entity.id
_entity.type
_entity.pdbx_description
1 polymer ?
#
loop_
_entity_poly.entity_id
_entity_poly.type
_entity_poly.pdbx_seq_one_letter_code
_entity_poly.pdbx_strand_id
1 'polypeptide(L)'
;HIFSFYCLHWVVEQRQAMKNMFDMLKPGGEILVTFLASNPIYDVYERMAKSNKWCSYMTNLKRYISPYHHSENPETELEDILKKEESAEAVNPFIKKIPENEIGNYIEDYLNEVKNLESITIETGNNDNNNNEEKIHVPYKLFVAVASKPV
;
A
#
# COMPACT_ATOMS: atom_id res chain seq x y z
N HIS A 1 -7.56 15.48 12.21
CA HIS A 1 -6.96 14.82 11.04
C HIS A 1 -5.85 13.90 11.52
N ILE A 2 -5.66 12.76 10.87
CA ILE A 2 -4.59 11.79 11.12
C ILE A 2 -3.85 11.54 9.80
N PHE A 3 -2.53 11.55 9.84
CA PHE A 3 -1.67 11.29 8.68
C PHE A 3 -0.64 10.22 9.03
N SER A 4 -0.38 9.27 8.14
CA SER A 4 0.68 8.27 8.33
C SER A 4 1.27 7.81 7.01
N PHE A 5 2.58 7.93 6.84
CA PHE A 5 3.29 7.62 5.61
C PHE A 5 4.38 6.58 5.88
N TYR A 6 4.35 5.47 5.17
CA TYR A 6 5.31 4.37 5.24
C TYR A 6 5.53 3.83 6.67
N CYS A 7 4.47 3.74 7.49
CA CYS A 7 4.57 3.16 8.83
C CYS A 7 3.66 1.93 9.02
N LEU A 8 2.44 1.98 8.48
CA LEU A 8 1.42 0.99 8.84
C LEU A 8 1.70 -0.42 8.31
N HIS A 9 2.60 -0.57 7.34
CA HIS A 9 2.99 -1.89 6.82
C HIS A 9 3.73 -2.77 7.85
N TRP A 10 4.14 -2.25 9.01
CA TRP A 10 4.68 -3.07 10.12
C TRP A 10 3.65 -3.35 11.22
N VAL A 11 2.45 -2.80 11.10
CA VAL A 11 1.37 -3.05 12.04
C VAL A 11 0.67 -4.34 11.63
N VAL A 12 0.79 -5.37 12.45
CA VAL A 12 0.16 -6.68 12.17
C VAL A 12 -1.36 -6.59 12.31
N GLU A 13 -1.84 -5.98 13.40
CA GLU A 13 -3.27 -5.86 13.72
C GLU A 13 -3.93 -4.66 13.02
N GLN A 14 -3.99 -4.70 11.68
CA GLN A 14 -4.48 -3.60 10.84
C GLN A 14 -5.89 -3.13 11.22
N ARG A 15 -6.81 -4.08 11.44
CA ARG A 15 -8.20 -3.75 11.82
C ARG A 15 -8.24 -2.91 13.09
N GLN A 16 -7.55 -3.35 14.15
CA GLN A 16 -7.55 -2.64 15.42
C GLN A 16 -6.89 -1.27 15.30
N ALA A 17 -5.81 -1.17 14.53
CA ALA A 17 -5.14 0.11 14.28
C ALA A 17 -6.05 1.11 13.55
N MET A 18 -6.72 0.67 12.47
CA MET A 18 -7.66 1.50 11.72
C MET A 18 -8.85 1.93 12.59
N LYS A 19 -9.42 1.00 13.35
CA LYS A 19 -10.49 1.29 14.33
C LYS A 19 -10.04 2.36 15.34
N ASN A 20 -8.87 2.20 15.94
CA ASN A 20 -8.36 3.16 16.92
C ASN A 20 -8.15 4.55 16.30
N MET A 21 -7.63 4.61 15.06
CA MET A 21 -7.48 5.87 14.33
C MET A 21 -8.85 6.52 14.08
N PHE A 22 -9.85 5.75 13.66
CA PHE A 22 -11.21 6.24 13.46
C PHE A 22 -11.87 6.75 14.76
N ASP A 23 -11.70 6.02 15.87
CA ASP A 23 -12.24 6.41 17.18
C ASP A 23 -11.65 7.75 17.66
N MET A 24 -10.37 8.02 17.37
CA MET A 24 -9.70 9.28 17.71
C MET A 24 -10.16 10.48 16.89
N LEU A 25 -10.78 10.27 15.72
CA LEU A 25 -11.29 11.37 14.91
C LEU A 25 -12.49 12.04 15.60
N LYS A 26 -12.54 13.38 15.50
CA LYS A 26 -13.77 14.16 15.74
C LYS A 26 -14.72 14.00 14.54
N PRO A 27 -16.03 14.24 14.68
CA PRO A 27 -16.96 14.30 13.54
C PRO A 27 -16.44 15.25 12.45
N GLY A 28 -16.50 14.82 11.19
CA GLY A 28 -15.91 15.52 10.04
C GLY A 28 -14.38 15.46 9.94
N GLY A 29 -13.71 14.72 10.82
CA GLY A 29 -12.25 14.53 10.76
C GLY A 29 -11.84 13.52 9.69
N GLU A 30 -10.61 13.65 9.19
CA GLU A 30 -10.10 12.79 8.11
C GLU A 30 -8.81 12.04 8.50
N ILE A 31 -8.62 10.87 7.89
CA ILE A 31 -7.41 10.07 7.89
C ILE A 31 -6.87 10.05 6.45
N LEU A 32 -5.56 10.26 6.28
CA LEU A 32 -4.83 9.97 5.04
C LEU A 32 -3.63 9.12 5.37
N VAL A 33 -3.55 7.92 4.79
CA VAL A 33 -2.45 6.99 5.03
C VAL A 33 -1.88 6.44 3.74
N THR A 34 -0.59 6.15 3.78
CA THR A 34 0.14 5.56 2.66
C THR A 34 1.13 4.55 3.19
N PHE A 35 1.13 3.31 2.68
CA PHE A 35 2.04 2.26 3.16
C PHE A 35 2.17 1.10 2.17
N LEU A 36 3.26 0.33 2.30
CA LEU A 36 3.59 -0.75 1.38
C LEU A 36 2.67 -1.96 1.59
N ALA A 37 1.98 -2.38 0.53
CA ALA A 37 1.27 -3.65 0.52
C ALA A 37 2.27 -4.80 0.35
N SER A 38 3.11 -4.72 -0.67
CA SER A 38 4.17 -5.69 -0.96
C SER A 38 5.44 -5.00 -1.46
N ASN A 39 6.59 -5.59 -1.17
CA ASN A 39 7.89 -5.11 -1.62
C ASN A 39 8.86 -6.31 -1.70
N PRO A 40 9.62 -6.48 -2.81
CA PRO A 40 10.60 -7.56 -2.97
C PRO A 40 11.62 -7.70 -1.83
N ILE A 41 11.85 -6.65 -1.04
CA ILE A 41 12.71 -6.72 0.15
C ILE A 41 12.20 -7.72 1.18
N TYR A 42 10.88 -7.93 1.27
CA TYR A 42 10.29 -8.91 2.18
C TYR A 42 10.67 -10.34 1.78
N ASP A 43 10.73 -10.66 0.48
CA ASP A 43 11.21 -11.95 -0.01
C ASP A 43 12.70 -12.15 0.27
N VAL A 44 13.48 -11.06 0.27
CA VAL A 44 14.89 -11.10 0.70
C VAL A 44 14.98 -11.48 2.17
N TYR A 45 14.16 -10.87 3.04
CA TYR A 45 14.12 -11.21 4.46
C TYR A 45 13.77 -12.68 4.69
N GLU A 46 12.77 -13.21 3.99
CA GLU A 46 12.39 -14.63 4.07
C GLU A 46 13.49 -15.58 3.60
N ARG A 47 14.20 -15.24 2.52
CA ARG A 47 15.33 -16.04 2.03
C ARG A 47 16.51 -16.00 2.99
N MET A 48 16.83 -14.83 3.52
CA MET A 48 17.93 -14.68 4.49
C MET A 48 17.63 -15.40 5.81
N ALA A 49 16.37 -15.41 6.26
CA ALA A 49 15.94 -16.12 7.46
C ALA A 49 16.09 -17.65 7.33
N LYS A 50 16.15 -18.20 6.12
CA LYS A 50 16.42 -19.62 5.85
C LYS A 50 17.92 -19.96 5.77
N SER A 51 18.81 -18.96 5.81
CA SER A 51 20.24 -19.18 5.65
C SER A 51 20.90 -19.63 6.95
N ASN A 52 21.87 -20.54 6.87
CA ASN A 52 22.61 -21.04 8.04
C ASN A 52 23.34 -19.94 8.83
N LYS A 53 23.73 -18.84 8.16
CA LYS A 53 24.46 -17.73 8.76
C LYS A 53 23.55 -16.72 9.47
N TRP A 54 22.40 -16.41 8.89
CA TRP A 54 21.57 -15.28 9.33
C TRP A 54 20.27 -15.69 10.04
N CYS A 55 19.86 -16.96 9.96
CA CYS A 55 18.60 -17.44 10.52
C CYS A 55 18.45 -17.15 12.03
N SER A 56 19.54 -17.28 12.80
CA SER A 56 19.53 -17.04 14.25
C SER A 56 19.25 -15.57 14.64
N TYR A 57 19.53 -14.62 13.73
CA TYR A 57 19.29 -13.20 13.96
C TYR A 57 17.90 -12.76 13.47
N MET A 58 17.34 -13.45 12.47
CA MET A 58 16.07 -13.09 11.84
C MET A 58 14.85 -13.68 12.56
N THR A 59 14.79 -13.44 13.87
CA THR A 59 13.65 -13.84 14.70
C THR A 59 12.46 -12.90 14.47
N ASN A 60 11.24 -13.40 14.67
CA ASN A 60 10.00 -12.61 14.54
C ASN A 60 9.78 -11.96 13.17
N LEU A 61 10.27 -12.60 12.10
CA LEU A 61 10.24 -12.10 10.72
C LEU A 61 8.89 -11.50 10.30
N LYS A 62 7.79 -12.12 10.73
CA LYS A 62 6.41 -11.68 10.43
C LYS A 62 6.10 -10.23 10.86
N ARG A 63 6.86 -9.65 11.80
CA ARG A 63 6.70 -8.24 12.22
C ARG A 63 7.33 -7.23 11.26
N TYR A 64 8.22 -7.71 10.39
CA TYR A 64 8.98 -6.90 9.45
C TYR A 64 8.54 -7.12 8.00
N ILE A 65 7.48 -7.90 7.80
CA ILE A 65 6.85 -8.17 6.52
C ILE A 65 5.43 -7.63 6.60
N SER A 66 5.03 -6.90 5.56
CA SER A 66 3.66 -6.42 5.45
C SER A 66 2.67 -7.59 5.54
N PRO A 67 1.58 -7.47 6.32
CA PRO A 67 0.56 -8.52 6.38
C PRO A 67 -0.08 -8.79 5.01
N TYR A 68 0.01 -7.82 4.09
CA TYR A 68 -0.51 -7.89 2.73
C TYR A 68 0.49 -8.47 1.70
N HIS A 69 1.73 -8.76 2.09
CA HIS A 69 2.80 -9.10 1.13
C HIS A 69 2.48 -10.34 0.29
N HIS A 70 1.87 -11.35 0.93
CA HIS A 70 1.47 -12.61 0.29
C HIS A 70 -0.04 -12.70 0.02
N SER A 71 -0.78 -11.61 0.20
CA SER A 71 -2.22 -11.59 -0.06
C SER A 71 -2.46 -11.60 -1.56
N GLU A 72 -3.43 -12.40 -2.01
CA GLU A 72 -3.86 -12.46 -3.40
C GLU A 72 -4.64 -11.19 -3.81
N ASN A 73 -5.45 -10.64 -2.89
CA ASN A 73 -6.33 -9.50 -3.14
C ASN A 73 -6.18 -8.45 -2.01
N PRO A 74 -4.98 -7.87 -1.83
CA PRO A 74 -4.68 -7.00 -0.69
C PRO A 74 -5.56 -5.74 -0.68
N GLU A 75 -5.96 -5.24 -1.84
CA GLU A 75 -6.91 -4.13 -1.99
C GLU A 75 -8.28 -4.42 -1.36
N THR A 76 -8.84 -5.59 -1.62
CA THR A 76 -10.15 -5.98 -1.07
C THR A 76 -10.08 -6.16 0.44
N GLU A 77 -8.98 -6.72 0.95
CA GLU A 77 -8.78 -6.86 2.40
C GLU A 77 -8.69 -5.50 3.11
N LEU A 78 -7.96 -4.54 2.52
CA LEU A 78 -7.89 -3.19 3.06
C LEU A 78 -9.25 -2.49 2.98
N GLU A 79 -9.94 -2.61 1.85
CA GLU A 79 -11.26 -2.02 1.66
C GLU A 79 -12.27 -2.57 2.67
N ASP A 80 -12.27 -3.89 2.92
CA ASP A 80 -13.12 -4.54 3.93
C ASP A 80 -12.81 -4.06 5.36
N ILE A 81 -11.55 -3.75 5.66
CA ILE A 81 -11.18 -3.16 6.94
C ILE A 81 -11.76 -1.75 7.05
N LEU A 82 -11.63 -0.92 6.01
CA LEU A 82 -12.08 0.48 6.06
C LEU A 82 -13.61 0.62 5.98
N LYS A 83 -14.30 -0.23 5.19
CA LYS A 83 -15.77 -0.26 5.08
C LYS A 83 -16.45 -0.66 6.38
N LYS A 84 -15.89 -1.64 7.09
CA LYS A 84 -16.42 -2.08 8.40
C LYS A 84 -16.35 -1.00 9.47
N GLU A 85 -15.50 0.01 9.29
CA GLU A 85 -15.37 1.16 10.17
C GLU A 85 -16.13 2.40 9.62
N GLU A 86 -17.13 2.22 8.74
CA GLU A 86 -18.00 3.27 8.16
C GLU A 86 -17.25 4.51 7.60
N SER A 87 -16.03 4.34 7.11
CA SER A 87 -15.13 5.48 6.84
C SER A 87 -14.44 5.49 5.49
N ALA A 88 -14.74 4.53 4.60
CA ALA A 88 -14.07 4.43 3.31
C ALA A 88 -14.73 5.33 2.24
N GLU A 89 -14.11 6.46 1.92
CA GLU A 89 -14.29 7.13 0.64
C GLU A 89 -12.96 7.07 -0.11
N ALA A 90 -12.93 6.39 -1.26
CA ALA A 90 -11.70 6.19 -2.03
C ALA A 90 -10.97 7.51 -2.31
N VAL A 91 -9.63 7.48 -2.32
CA VAL A 91 -8.70 8.63 -2.39
C VAL A 91 -8.76 9.45 -3.68
N ASN A 92 -9.73 9.17 -4.53
CA ASN A 92 -9.86 9.88 -5.77
C ASN A 92 -10.51 11.24 -5.50
N PRO A 93 -9.76 12.35 -5.61
CA PRO A 93 -10.24 13.69 -5.23
C PRO A 93 -11.38 14.19 -6.13
N PHE A 94 -11.73 13.43 -7.17
CA PHE A 94 -12.79 13.74 -8.11
C PHE A 94 -14.08 12.95 -7.85
N ILE A 95 -14.07 11.84 -7.09
CA ILE A 95 -15.28 11.05 -6.84
C ILE A 95 -16.40 11.89 -6.21
N LYS A 96 -16.08 12.72 -5.21
CA LYS A 96 -17.05 13.65 -4.59
C LYS A 96 -17.60 14.73 -5.53
N LYS A 97 -16.97 14.93 -6.69
CA LYS A 97 -17.36 15.91 -7.70
C LYS A 97 -18.10 15.28 -8.89
N ILE A 98 -18.19 13.95 -8.93
CA ILE A 98 -18.81 13.20 -10.01
C ILE A 98 -20.25 12.85 -9.59
N PRO A 99 -21.25 13.07 -10.45
CA PRO A 99 -22.63 12.63 -10.19
C PRO A 99 -22.68 11.12 -9.89
N GLU A 100 -23.48 10.69 -8.91
CA GLU A 100 -23.53 9.28 -8.47
C GLU A 100 -23.76 8.29 -9.61
N ASN A 101 -24.57 8.67 -10.61
CA ASN A 101 -24.86 7.83 -11.78
C ASN A 101 -23.67 7.67 -12.74
N GLU A 102 -22.64 8.50 -12.65
CA GLU A 102 -21.44 8.48 -13.51
C GLU A 102 -20.22 7.85 -12.82
N ILE A 103 -20.29 7.55 -11.52
CA ILE A 103 -19.16 6.99 -10.77
C ILE A 103 -18.70 5.65 -11.37
N GLY A 104 -19.63 4.81 -11.82
CA GLY A 104 -19.31 3.52 -12.46
C GLY A 104 -18.48 3.68 -13.73
N ASN A 105 -18.91 4.55 -14.65
CA ASN A 105 -18.22 4.84 -15.90
C ASN A 105 -16.82 5.42 -15.63
N TYR A 106 -16.72 6.34 -14.66
CA TYR A 106 -15.46 6.95 -14.27
C TYR A 106 -14.44 5.93 -13.74
N ILE A 107 -14.89 4.96 -12.93
CA ILE A 107 -14.01 3.90 -12.42
C ILE A 107 -13.50 3.03 -13.58
N GLU A 108 -14.35 2.71 -14.55
CA GLU A 108 -13.95 1.92 -15.72
C GLU A 108 -12.90 2.64 -16.57
N ASP A 109 -13.11 3.92 -16.88
CA ASP A 109 -12.16 4.76 -17.62
C ASP A 109 -10.84 4.92 -16.86
N TYR A 110 -10.91 5.18 -15.55
CA TYR A 110 -9.74 5.28 -14.69
C TYR A 110 -8.90 4.00 -14.70
N LEU A 111 -9.53 2.82 -14.61
CA LEU A 111 -8.83 1.54 -14.67
C LEU A 111 -8.19 1.28 -16.04
N ASN A 112 -8.81 1.75 -17.13
CA ASN A 112 -8.24 1.64 -18.47
C ASN A 112 -7.00 2.53 -18.63
N GLU A 113 -7.03 3.76 -18.11
CA GLU A 113 -5.85 4.65 -18.11
C GLU A 113 -4.72 4.10 -17.23
N VAL A 114 -5.03 3.53 -16.06
CA VAL A 114 -4.02 2.89 -15.19
C VAL A 114 -3.31 1.74 -15.89
N LYS A 115 -4.03 0.94 -16.70
CA LYS A 115 -3.42 -0.14 -17.51
C LYS A 115 -2.49 0.37 -18.62
N ASN A 116 -2.69 1.60 -19.08
CA ASN A 116 -1.85 2.25 -20.09
C ASN A 116 -0.61 2.94 -19.50
N LEU A 117 -0.50 3.04 -18.17
CA LEU A 117 0.71 3.51 -17.51
C LEU A 117 1.78 2.42 -17.61
N GLU A 118 2.75 2.60 -18.51
CA GLU A 118 3.94 1.76 -18.61
C GLU A 118 4.63 1.66 -17.24
N SER A 119 4.41 0.54 -16.57
CA SER A 119 5.11 0.19 -15.35
C SER A 119 5.70 -1.19 -15.58
N ILE A 120 6.81 -1.23 -16.34
CA ILE A 120 7.99 -2.11 -16.21
C ILE A 120 8.77 -2.11 -17.54
N THR A 121 10.00 -1.57 -17.51
CA THR A 121 11.03 -1.79 -18.55
C THR A 121 12.36 -2.07 -17.86
N ILE A 122 13.02 -3.19 -18.20
CA ILE A 122 14.38 -3.51 -17.74
C ILE A 122 15.36 -2.94 -18.75
N GLU A 123 16.03 -1.84 -18.42
CA GLU A 123 17.14 -1.33 -19.23
C GLU A 123 18.46 -1.95 -18.75
N THR A 124 19.04 -2.83 -19.57
CA THR A 124 20.44 -3.23 -19.40
C THR A 124 21.28 -2.15 -20.06
N GLY A 125 21.79 -1.21 -19.29
CA GLY A 125 22.68 -0.17 -19.80
C GLY A 125 24.04 -0.75 -20.20
N ASN A 126 24.22 -1.07 -21.49
CA ASN A 126 25.55 -1.03 -22.09
C ASN A 126 25.82 0.43 -22.45
N ASN A 127 26.70 1.11 -21.72
CA ASN A 127 27.44 2.22 -22.31
C ASN A 127 28.81 2.40 -21.65
N ASP A 128 29.81 2.42 -22.52
CA ASP A 128 31.25 2.55 -22.31
C ASP A 128 31.64 3.86 -21.61
N ASN A 129 31.50 3.96 -20.28
CA ASN A 129 32.21 4.98 -19.49
C ASN A 129 32.32 4.56 -18.02
N ASN A 130 33.45 3.95 -17.66
CA ASN A 130 34.15 3.74 -16.37
C ASN A 130 33.55 4.10 -14.99
N ASN A 131 32.26 4.29 -14.83
CA ASN A 131 31.54 4.32 -13.55
C ASN A 131 30.32 3.41 -13.69
N ASN A 132 30.51 2.14 -13.34
CA ASN A 132 29.41 1.16 -13.29
C ASN A 132 28.46 1.52 -12.14
N GLU A 133 27.51 2.42 -12.39
CA GLU A 133 26.38 2.62 -11.48
C GLU A 133 25.38 1.47 -11.64
N GLU A 134 25.39 0.52 -10.70
CA GLU A 134 24.32 -0.46 -10.57
C GLU A 134 23.02 0.25 -10.15
N LYS A 135 22.04 0.28 -11.06
CA LYS A 135 20.68 0.77 -10.76
C LYS A 135 19.78 -0.40 -10.43
N ILE A 136 19.25 -0.42 -9.20
CA ILE A 136 18.30 -1.45 -8.75
C ILE A 136 16.89 -0.86 -8.82
N HIS A 137 16.06 -1.39 -9.72
CA HIS A 137 14.64 -1.08 -9.79
C HIS A 137 13.85 -2.08 -8.95
N VAL A 138 13.14 -1.60 -7.93
CA VAL A 138 12.34 -2.43 -7.01
C VAL A 138 10.87 -2.05 -7.16
N PRO A 139 10.07 -2.79 -7.95
CA PRO A 139 8.63 -2.53 -8.03
C PRO A 139 7.98 -2.90 -6.69
N TYR A 140 7.15 -2.01 -6.15
CA TYR A 140 6.41 -2.26 -4.90
C TYR A 140 4.94 -1.85 -5.08
N LYS A 141 4.05 -2.51 -4.35
CA LYS A 141 2.63 -2.12 -4.29
C LYS A 141 2.43 -1.16 -3.12
N LEU A 142 1.82 -0.01 -3.40
CA LEU A 142 1.57 1.03 -2.42
C LEU A 142 0.07 1.19 -2.20
N PHE A 143 -0.37 1.15 -0.95
CA PHE A 143 -1.70 1.63 -0.59
C PHE A 143 -1.68 3.12 -0.38
N VAL A 144 -2.70 3.78 -0.91
CA VAL A 144 -3.07 5.14 -0.58
C VAL A 144 -4.55 5.08 -0.16
N ALA A 145 -4.83 5.40 1.09
CA ALA A 145 -6.17 5.34 1.66
C ALA A 145 -6.53 6.65 2.35
N VAL A 146 -7.77 7.08 2.15
CA VAL A 146 -8.37 8.25 2.77
C VAL A 146 -9.66 7.76 3.41
N ALA A 147 -9.93 8.27 4.60
CA ALA A 147 -11.13 7.97 5.32
C ALA A 147 -11.64 9.21 6.04
N SER A 148 -12.96 9.38 6.13
CA SER A 148 -13.57 10.49 6.85
C SER A 148 -14.54 9.95 7.90
N LYS A 149 -14.62 10.66 9.03
CA LYS A 149 -15.61 10.38 10.06
C LYS A 149 -16.88 11.17 9.75
N PRO A 150 -18.06 10.53 9.69
CA PRO A 150 -19.32 11.23 9.50
C PRO A 150 -19.51 12.36 10.51
N VAL A 151 -20.26 13.39 10.10
CA VAL A 151 -20.59 14.58 10.92
C VAL A 151 -21.75 14.27 11.86
#